data_AF-A0A432RQR5-F1
#
_entry.id   AF-A0A432RQR5-F1
#
_cell.length_a   1.000
_cell.length_b   1.000
_cell.length_c   1.000
_cell.angle_alpha   90.00
_cell.angle_beta   90.00
_cell.angle_gamma   90.00
#
_symmetry.space_group_name_H-M   'P 1'
#
loop_
_entity.id
_entity.type
_entity.pdbx_description
1 polymer ?
#
loop_
_entity_poly.entity_id
_entity_poly.type
_entity_poly.pdbx_seq_one_letter_code
_entity_poly.pdbx_strand_id
1 'polypeptide(L)'
;FSDRKVPQDQLLDLIEAARLSASSYGLQPYKIWVVEDKAIREKLAEHAYQQPQIKQSSHLLIIANETQIDRIVDRYFQHLYQQKDTAEGSIEGYVDHIKSAIGSQTHQQRQSWAQ
;
A
#
# COMPACT_ATOMS: atom_id res chain seq x y z
N PHE A 1 -10.56 20.09 -10.82
CA PHE A 1 -9.09 20.09 -11.00
C PHE A 1 -8.72 21.26 -11.90
N SER A 2 -7.45 21.68 -11.89
CA SER A 2 -6.91 22.72 -12.78
C SER A 2 -5.77 22.15 -13.62
N ASP A 3 -5.35 22.85 -14.67
CA ASP A 3 -4.21 22.44 -15.51
C ASP A 3 -2.84 22.53 -14.80
N ARG A 4 -2.80 23.02 -13.55
CA ARG A 4 -1.60 23.05 -12.72
C ARG A 4 -1.23 21.65 -12.24
N LYS A 5 0.01 21.25 -12.50
CA LYS A 5 0.62 20.04 -11.94
C LYS A 5 1.02 20.27 -10.49
N VAL A 6 0.78 19.27 -9.62
CA VAL A 6 1.28 19.30 -8.24
C VAL A 6 2.81 19.18 -8.27
N PRO A 7 3.56 20.05 -7.57
CA PRO A 7 5.00 19.94 -7.43
C PRO A 7 5.44 18.58 -6.88
N GLN A 8 6.58 18.07 -7.36
CA GLN A 8 7.03 16.72 -7.03
C GLN A 8 7.39 16.54 -5.55
N ASP A 9 7.98 17.56 -4.94
CA ASP A 9 8.28 17.62 -3.51
C ASP A 9 7.01 17.47 -2.66
N GLN A 10 5.95 18.23 -2.97
CA GLN A 10 4.67 18.14 -2.25
C GLN A 10 4.01 16.76 -2.40
N LEU A 11 4.13 16.16 -3.58
CA LEU A 11 3.63 14.81 -3.81
C LEU A 11 4.40 13.78 -2.99
N LEU A 12 5.74 13.90 -2.92
CA LEU A 12 6.59 13.03 -2.13
C LEU A 12 6.30 13.18 -0.63
N ASP A 13 6.12 14.41 -0.14
CA ASP A 13 5.75 14.67 1.26
C ASP A 13 4.41 14.00 1.62
N LEU A 14 3.42 14.06 0.73
CA LEU A 14 2.14 13.40 0.91
C LEU A 14 2.29 11.87 0.96
N ILE A 15 3.06 11.30 0.04
CA ILE A 15 3.30 9.85 -0.01
C ILE A 15 4.07 9.39 1.24
N GLU A 16 5.04 10.18 1.69
CA GLU A 16 5.81 9.90 2.89
C GLU A 16 4.94 9.96 4.15
N ALA A 17 4.06 10.95 4.26
CA ALA A 17 3.09 11.00 5.34
C ALA A 17 2.18 9.75 5.37
N ALA A 18 1.72 9.29 4.20
CA ALA A 18 0.94 8.05 4.08
C ALA A 18 1.79 6.78 4.34
N ARG A 19 3.09 6.82 4.10
CA ARG A 19 4.03 5.73 4.45
C ARG A 19 4.29 5.69 5.96
N LEU A 20 4.18 6.81 6.67
CA LEU A 20 4.42 6.89 8.11
C LEU A 20 3.17 6.58 8.95
N SER A 21 2.00 6.40 8.33
CA SER A 21 0.78 6.04 9.06
C SER A 21 0.89 4.66 9.70
N ALA A 22 0.28 4.52 10.89
CA ALA A 22 0.19 3.24 11.57
C ALA A 22 -0.62 2.22 10.75
N SER A 23 -0.19 0.96 10.79
CA SER A 23 -0.91 -0.18 10.20
C SER A 23 -0.92 -1.35 11.17
N SER A 24 -1.85 -2.29 11.01
CA SER A 24 -1.92 -3.49 11.85
C SER A 24 -0.60 -4.25 11.82
N TYR A 25 -0.04 -4.53 13.00
CA TYR A 25 1.30 -5.10 13.20
C TYR A 25 2.45 -4.33 12.51
N GLY A 26 2.21 -3.12 11.99
CA GLY A 26 3.17 -2.36 11.20
C GLY A 26 3.40 -2.92 9.79
N LEU A 27 2.58 -3.86 9.31
CA LEU A 27 2.83 -4.65 8.11
C LEU A 27 2.64 -3.89 6.79
N GLN A 28 1.92 -2.76 6.82
CA GLN A 28 1.63 -1.91 5.66
C GLN A 28 1.13 -2.73 4.45
N PRO A 29 -0.04 -3.40 4.57
CA PRO A 29 -0.55 -4.35 3.59
C PRO A 29 -1.14 -3.69 2.32
N TYR A 30 -0.59 -2.55 1.91
CA TYR A 30 -1.03 -1.78 0.75
C TYR A 30 0.16 -1.18 -0.01
N LYS A 31 -0.10 -0.80 -1.25
CA LYS A 31 0.80 0.01 -2.06
C LYS A 31 0.06 1.23 -2.59
N ILE A 32 0.76 2.35 -2.66
CA ILE A 32 0.27 3.58 -3.29
C ILE A 32 0.92 3.66 -4.68
N TRP A 33 0.11 3.56 -5.72
CA TRP A 33 0.55 3.78 -7.10
C TRP A 33 0.29 5.22 -7.50
N VAL A 34 1.33 5.88 -8.02
CA VAL A 34 1.22 7.22 -8.60
C VAL A 34 1.10 7.07 -10.11
N VAL A 35 -0.07 7.39 -10.65
CA VAL A 35 -0.30 7.36 -12.10
C VAL A 35 -0.32 8.79 -12.63
N GLU A 36 0.72 9.16 -13.38
CA GLU A 36 0.84 10.45 -14.04
C GLU A 36 0.38 10.42 -15.50
N ASP A 37 0.67 9.30 -16.18
CA ASP A 37 0.40 9.11 -17.59
C ASP A 37 -1.08 9.32 -17.91
N LYS A 38 -1.34 10.28 -18.80
CA LYS A 38 -2.70 10.69 -19.16
C LYS A 38 -3.46 9.56 -19.88
N ALA A 39 -2.80 8.81 -20.76
CA ALA A 39 -3.43 7.73 -21.51
C ALA A 39 -3.82 6.58 -20.57
N ILE A 40 -3.01 6.27 -19.56
CA ILE A 40 -3.36 5.30 -18.52
C ILE A 40 -4.56 5.80 -17.71
N ARG A 41 -4.59 7.07 -17.30
CA ARG A 41 -5.72 7.64 -16.55
C ARG A 41 -7.01 7.68 -17.36
N GLU A 42 -6.94 7.95 -18.66
CA GLU A 42 -8.10 7.90 -19.56
C GLU A 42 -8.68 6.49 -19.64
N LYS A 43 -7.83 5.46 -19.83
CA LYS A 43 -8.26 4.06 -19.80
C LYS A 43 -8.88 3.66 -18.46
N LEU A 44 -8.29 4.09 -17.34
CA LEU A 44 -8.83 3.82 -16.02
C LEU A 44 -10.21 4.47 -15.80
N ALA A 45 -10.43 5.67 -16.35
CA ALA A 45 -11.70 6.36 -16.23
C ALA A 45 -12.86 5.59 -16.90
N GLU A 46 -12.59 4.86 -17.99
CA GLU A 46 -13.57 4.00 -18.66
C GLU A 46 -14.14 2.93 -17.72
N HIS A 47 -13.33 2.44 -16.78
CA HIS A 47 -13.70 1.44 -15.78
C HIS A 47 -14.14 2.04 -14.44
N ALA A 48 -14.19 3.36 -14.33
CA ALA A 48 -14.55 4.09 -13.13
C ALA A 48 -15.70 5.07 -13.41
N TYR A 49 -16.74 4.59 -14.11
CA TYR A 49 -17.94 5.36 -14.46
C TYR A 49 -17.66 6.66 -15.24
N GLN A 50 -16.59 6.69 -16.03
CA GLN A 50 -16.18 7.86 -16.81
C GLN A 50 -15.94 9.12 -15.97
N GLN A 51 -15.61 8.96 -14.68
CA GLN A 51 -15.40 10.08 -13.75
C GLN A 51 -14.39 11.09 -14.31
N PRO A 52 -14.80 12.36 -14.56
CA PRO A 52 -13.93 13.35 -15.18
C PRO A 52 -12.70 13.67 -14.33
N GLN A 53 -12.80 13.53 -13.00
CA GLN A 53 -11.73 13.77 -12.04
C GLN A 53 -10.47 12.96 -12.35
N ILE A 54 -10.63 11.71 -12.80
CA ILE A 54 -9.52 10.81 -13.11
C ILE A 54 -8.73 11.33 -14.33
N LYS A 55 -9.46 11.82 -15.34
CA LYS A 55 -8.89 12.38 -16.58
C LYS A 55 -8.28 13.76 -16.37
N GLN A 56 -8.93 14.57 -15.52
CA GLN A 56 -8.57 15.97 -15.29
C GLN A 56 -7.53 16.18 -14.19
N SER A 57 -7.24 15.20 -13.36
CA SER A 57 -6.20 15.32 -12.33
C SER A 57 -4.80 15.42 -12.97
N SER A 58 -3.81 15.89 -12.21
CA SER A 58 -2.41 15.81 -12.64
C SER A 58 -1.77 14.47 -12.27
N HIS A 59 -2.20 13.89 -11.15
CA HIS A 59 -1.79 12.60 -10.63
C HIS A 59 -3.04 11.84 -10.16
N LEU A 60 -3.04 10.52 -10.33
CA LEU A 60 -4.03 9.64 -9.72
C LEU A 60 -3.31 8.71 -8.74
N LEU A 61 -3.65 8.80 -7.46
CA LEU A 61 -3.16 7.89 -6.43
C LEU A 61 -4.11 6.70 -6.31
N ILE A 62 -3.59 5.49 -6.45
CA ILE A 62 -4.34 4.25 -6.28
C ILE A 62 -3.78 3.53 -5.06
N ILE A 63 -4.59 3.38 -4.02
CA ILE A 63 -4.27 2.53 -2.87
C ILE A 63 -4.75 1.11 -3.21
N ALA A 64 -3.80 0.19 -3.29
CA ALA A 64 -4.06 -1.20 -3.67
C ALA A 64 -3.60 -2.14 -2.57
N ASN A 65 -4.53 -2.92 -2.03
CA ASN A 65 -4.25 -3.92 -1.01
C ASN A 65 -3.36 -5.02 -1.60
N GLU A 66 -2.32 -5.42 -0.87
CA GLU A 66 -1.55 -6.61 -1.19
C GLU A 66 -2.24 -7.83 -0.59
N THR A 67 -2.48 -8.86 -1.41
CA THR A 67 -3.30 -10.01 -1.01
C THR A 67 -2.49 -11.23 -0.56
N GLN A 68 -1.17 -11.17 -0.72
CA GLN A 68 -0.24 -12.26 -0.40
C GLN A 68 0.31 -12.07 1.02
N ILE A 69 -0.40 -12.60 2.02
CA ILE A 69 -0.09 -12.40 3.44
C ILE A 69 1.35 -12.79 3.76
N ASP A 70 1.77 -14.00 3.39
CA ASP A 70 3.10 -14.52 3.75
C ASP A 70 4.19 -13.58 3.23
N ARG A 71 4.05 -13.10 1.99
CA ARG A 71 4.97 -12.14 1.39
C ARG A 71 5.01 -10.81 2.16
N ILE A 72 3.86 -10.30 2.61
CA ILE A 72 3.78 -9.06 3.37
C ILE A 72 4.51 -9.20 4.71
N VAL A 73 4.24 -10.30 5.41
CA VAL A 73 4.83 -10.61 6.71
C VAL A 73 6.34 -10.83 6.58
N ASP A 74 6.77 -11.65 5.63
CA ASP A 74 8.19 -11.97 5.42
C ASP A 74 8.99 -10.72 5.04
N ARG A 75 8.45 -9.88 4.14
CA ARG A 75 9.07 -8.60 3.78
C ARG A 75 9.26 -7.70 5.01
N TYR A 76 8.24 -7.57 5.85
CA TYR A 76 8.32 -6.73 7.04
C TYR A 76 9.38 -7.23 8.01
N PHE A 77 9.39 -8.52 8.32
CA PHE A 77 10.34 -9.08 9.28
C PHE A 77 11.77 -9.11 8.75
N GLN A 78 11.96 -9.36 7.45
CA GLN A 78 13.28 -9.21 6.81
C GLN A 78 13.82 -7.78 7.00
N HIS A 79 12.98 -6.76 6.79
CA HIS A 79 13.35 -5.36 7.00
C HIS A 79 13.61 -5.06 8.49
N LEU A 80 12.80 -5.62 9.39
CA LEU A 80 12.99 -5.48 10.83
C LEU A 80 14.34 -6.04 11.29
N TYR A 81 14.71 -7.24 10.84
CA TYR A 81 15.99 -7.86 11.19
C TYR A 81 17.17 -7.00 10.71
N GLN A 82 17.09 -6.46 9.50
CA GLN A 82 18.11 -5.57 8.94
C GLN A 82 18.22 -4.24 9.70
N GLN A 83 17.09 -3.66 10.13
CA GLN A 83 17.09 -2.38 10.83
C GLN A 83 17.49 -2.47 12.30
N LYS A 84 17.17 -3.57 12.98
CA LYS A 84 17.37 -3.75 14.42
C LYS A 84 18.59 -4.60 14.78
N ASP A 85 19.43 -4.94 13.80
CA ASP A 85 20.59 -5.84 13.96
C ASP A 85 20.23 -7.10 14.77
N THR A 86 19.06 -7.66 14.45
CA THR A 86 18.50 -8.80 15.16
C THR A 86 18.73 -10.05 14.30
N ALA A 87 19.14 -11.15 14.94
CA ALA A 87 19.40 -12.40 14.23
C ALA A 87 18.15 -12.87 13.47
N GLU A 88 18.32 -13.19 12.19
CA GLU A 88 17.24 -13.67 11.35
C GLU A 88 16.63 -14.94 11.95
N GLY A 89 15.30 -14.99 12.01
CA GLY A 89 14.56 -16.10 12.61
C GLY A 89 14.45 -16.06 14.15
N SER A 90 15.08 -15.11 14.84
CA SER A 90 15.06 -15.08 16.32
C SER A 90 13.66 -14.90 16.92
N ILE A 91 12.68 -14.46 16.13
CA ILE A 91 11.28 -14.27 16.54
C ILE A 91 10.30 -15.03 15.62
N GLU A 92 10.74 -16.13 15.00
CA GLU A 92 9.93 -16.92 14.06
C GLU A 92 8.56 -17.34 14.62
N GLY A 93 8.49 -17.72 15.90
CA GLY A 93 7.20 -18.05 16.53
C GLY A 93 6.19 -16.87 16.53
N TYR A 94 6.67 -15.62 16.57
CA TYR A 94 5.82 -14.44 16.44
C TYR A 94 5.41 -14.19 14.98
N VAL A 95 6.32 -14.44 14.03
CA VAL A 95 6.03 -14.38 12.58
C VAL A 95 4.92 -15.36 12.22
N ASP A 96 5.02 -16.61 12.69
CA ASP A 96 4.03 -17.66 12.46
C ASP A 96 2.68 -17.34 13.11
N HIS A 97 2.71 -16.77 14.31
CA HIS A 97 1.49 -16.31 14.98
C HIS A 97 0.74 -15.27 14.12
N ILE A 98 1.45 -14.28 13.58
CA ILE A 98 0.86 -13.25 12.72
C ILE A 98 0.29 -13.87 11.44
N LYS A 99 1.07 -14.72 10.74
CA LYS A 99 0.61 -15.41 9.52
C LYS A 99 -0.66 -16.22 9.79
N SER A 100 -0.70 -16.97 10.89
CA SER A 100 -1.87 -17.76 11.29
C SER A 100 -3.07 -16.89 11.63
N ALA A 101 -2.88 -15.83 12.42
CA ALA A 101 -3.94 -14.92 12.84
C ALA A 101 -4.62 -14.26 11.64
N ILE A 102 -3.85 -13.76 10.66
CA ILE A 102 -4.40 -13.14 9.45
C ILE A 102 -4.90 -14.22 8.47
N GLY A 103 -4.19 -15.34 8.34
CA GLY A 103 -4.55 -16.45 7.45
C GLY A 103 -5.87 -17.12 7.79
N SER A 104 -6.24 -17.16 9.08
CA SER A 104 -7.53 -17.68 9.54
C SER A 104 -8.73 -16.78 9.22
N GLN A 105 -8.49 -15.54 8.79
CA GLN A 105 -9.56 -14.59 8.49
C GLN A 105 -10.24 -14.89 7.15
N THR A 106 -11.53 -14.62 7.10
CA THR A 106 -12.30 -14.64 5.84
C THR A 106 -11.73 -13.63 4.84
N HIS A 107 -12.05 -13.81 3.55
CA HIS A 107 -11.63 -12.87 2.52
C HIS A 107 -12.05 -11.41 2.83
N GLN A 108 -13.28 -11.20 3.29
CA GLN A 108 -13.80 -9.87 3.63
C GLN A 108 -13.06 -9.26 4.83
N GLN A 109 -12.76 -10.05 5.86
CA GLN A 109 -11.97 -9.58 7.00
C GLN A 109 -10.56 -9.18 6.58
N ARG A 110 -9.91 -9.97 5.71
CA ARG A 110 -8.59 -9.64 5.16
C ARG A 110 -8.61 -8.36 4.32
N GLN A 111 -9.66 -8.17 3.52
CA GLN A 111 -9.84 -6.92 2.78
C GLN A 111 -9.99 -5.72 3.70
N SER A 112 -10.75 -5.84 4.80
CA SER A 112 -10.91 -4.76 5.78
C SER A 112 -9.63 -4.51 6.57
N TRP A 113 -8.86 -5.54 6.87
CA TRP A 113 -7.56 -5.44 7.55
C TRP A 113 -6.50 -4.72 6.69
N ALA A 114 -6.57 -4.91 5.37
CA ALA A 114 -5.61 -4.36 4.44
C ALA A 114 -5.94 -2.96 3.88
N GLN A 115 -7.09 -2.39 4.25
CA GLN A 115 -7.54 -1.06 3.84
C GLN A 115 -6.82 0.08 4.58
#